data_AF-A0AAW9NMI8-F1
#
_entry.id   AF-A0AAW9NMI8-F1
#
_cell.length_a   1.000
_cell.length_b   1.000
_cell.length_c   1.000
_cell.angle_alpha   90.00
_cell.angle_beta   90.00
_cell.angle_gamma   90.00
#
_symmetry.space_group_name_H-M   'P 1'
#
loop_
_entity.id
_entity.type
_entity.pdbx_description
1 polymer ?
#
loop_
_entity_poly.entity_id
_entity_poly.type
_entity_poly.pdbx_seq_one_letter_code
_entity_poly.pdbx_strand_id
1 'polypeptide(L)'
;MNNYTPTEIKDLQAIKQRVMDNVLQEIEHSPRKSTGSWRFIVLSGILTISSIFFIVNQVFIVDKNATKVDFTEPVFLEEQGLFYLHGVTLGDSPSRIIETLGKNYTTEYFEDGSNADLIFDYEGHLRLYFIEEELRTLILMGVNEERFDEVFTHYNGTKFTNDDTRFIYSSETSQIIKAEYTPYGLYVYLMYIDPEYEKTQEFLNQLNN
;
A
#
# COMPACT_ATOMS: atom_id res chain seq x y z
N MET A 1 -35.86 16.30 -18.85
CA MET A 1 -34.73 15.93 -17.97
C MET A 1 -33.45 16.14 -18.76
N ASN A 2 -32.70 17.19 -18.45
CA ASN A 2 -31.43 17.48 -19.10
C ASN A 2 -30.34 16.62 -18.42
N ASN A 3 -29.71 15.74 -19.19
CA ASN A 3 -28.54 14.99 -18.74
C ASN A 3 -27.37 15.96 -18.65
N TYR A 4 -27.13 16.53 -17.47
CA TYR A 4 -25.96 17.34 -17.20
C TYR A 4 -24.78 16.41 -17.01
N THR A 5 -23.95 16.24 -18.04
CA THR A 5 -22.65 15.58 -17.90
C THR A 5 -21.70 16.56 -17.21
N PRO A 6 -21.16 16.24 -16.02
CA PRO A 6 -20.20 17.10 -15.32
C PRO A 6 -19.01 17.44 -16.23
N THR A 7 -18.58 18.69 -16.21
CA THR A 7 -17.52 19.23 -17.09
C THR A 7 -16.22 18.42 -17.03
N GLU A 8 -15.88 17.89 -15.86
CA GLU A 8 -14.71 17.02 -15.64
C GLU A 8 -14.79 15.68 -16.40
N ILE A 9 -15.97 15.08 -16.54
CA ILE A 9 -16.14 13.81 -17.28
C ILE A 9 -15.99 14.05 -18.79
N LYS A 10 -16.42 15.23 -19.24
CA LYS A 10 -16.25 15.66 -20.63
C LYS A 10 -14.78 15.93 -20.96
N ASP A 11 -14.03 16.47 -20.00
CA ASP A 11 -12.59 16.67 -20.12
C ASP A 11 -11.81 15.35 -20.08
N LEU A 12 -12.19 14.37 -19.24
CA LEU A 12 -11.56 13.04 -19.22
C LEU A 12 -11.78 12.27 -20.53
N GLN A 13 -12.97 12.34 -21.12
CA GLN A 13 -13.22 11.75 -22.43
C GLN A 13 -12.42 12.45 -23.54
N ALA A 14 -12.31 13.77 -23.49
CA ALA A 14 -11.50 14.54 -24.43
C ALA A 14 -9.99 14.25 -24.28
N ILE A 15 -9.51 14.06 -23.05
CA ILE A 15 -8.12 13.68 -22.75
C ILE A 15 -7.86 12.26 -23.24
N LYS A 16 -8.76 11.29 -22.97
CA LYS A 16 -8.66 9.92 -23.47
C LYS A 16 -8.61 9.88 -25.00
N GLN A 17 -9.41 10.69 -25.67
CA GLN A 17 -9.43 10.77 -27.12
C GLN A 17 -8.12 11.36 -27.68
N ARG A 18 -7.63 12.47 -27.10
CA ARG A 18 -6.36 13.09 -27.51
C ARG A 18 -5.16 12.16 -27.31
N VAL A 19 -5.14 11.41 -26.22
CA VAL A 19 -4.06 10.44 -25.95
C VAL A 19 -4.12 9.28 -26.94
N MET A 20 -5.32 8.78 -27.26
CA MET A 20 -5.50 7.74 -28.28
C MET A 20 -5.03 8.22 -29.66
N ASP A 21 -5.39 9.46 -30.03
CA ASP A 21 -4.99 10.06 -31.30
C ASP A 21 -3.46 10.26 -31.36
N ASN A 22 -2.82 10.70 -30.27
CA ASN A 22 -1.36 10.83 -30.19
C ASN A 22 -0.64 9.48 -30.32
N VAL A 23 -1.14 8.43 -29.66
CA VAL A 23 -0.58 7.07 -29.76
C VAL A 23 -0.73 6.52 -31.18
N LEU A 24 -1.89 6.71 -31.81
CA LEU A 24 -2.11 6.31 -33.20
C LEU A 24 -1.20 7.06 -34.16
N GLN A 25 -1.02 8.37 -33.95
CA GLN A 25 -0.14 9.20 -34.77
C GLN A 25 1.33 8.80 -34.63
N GLU A 26 1.77 8.43 -33.43
CA GLU A 26 3.13 7.96 -33.15
C GLU A 26 3.41 6.57 -33.75
N ILE A 27 2.40 5.69 -33.79
CA ILE A 27 2.43 4.42 -34.52
C ILE A 27 2.52 4.67 -36.04
N GLU A 28 1.79 5.65 -36.57
CA GLU A 28 1.81 5.98 -38.00
C GLU A 28 3.10 6.68 -38.47
N HIS A 29 3.73 7.49 -37.61
CA HIS A 29 4.93 8.27 -37.96
C HIS A 29 6.26 7.54 -37.67
N SER A 30 6.20 6.32 -37.12
CA SER A 30 7.40 5.52 -36.86
C SER A 30 8.05 5.04 -38.17
N PRO A 31 9.33 5.35 -38.44
CA PRO A 31 9.97 5.02 -39.70
C PRO A 31 10.08 3.51 -39.90
N ARG A 32 9.48 3.02 -40.99
CA ARG A 32 9.62 1.64 -41.47
C ARG A 32 11.09 1.36 -41.80
N LYS A 33 11.83 0.68 -40.91
CA LYS A 33 13.01 -0.11 -41.30
C LYS A 33 13.30 -1.28 -40.34
N SER A 34 13.62 -2.41 -40.96
CA SER A 34 14.16 -3.68 -40.45
C SER A 34 13.28 -4.54 -39.54
N THR A 35 12.58 -5.43 -40.24
CA THR A 35 11.84 -6.65 -39.89
C THR A 35 12.37 -7.48 -38.71
N GLY A 36 11.50 -7.75 -37.73
CA GLY A 36 11.65 -8.85 -36.78
C GLY A 36 11.44 -8.42 -35.33
N SER A 37 12.50 -7.96 -34.67
CA SER A 37 12.52 -7.80 -33.20
C SER A 37 11.70 -6.63 -32.69
N TRP A 38 11.63 -5.52 -33.43
CA TRP A 38 10.99 -4.29 -32.93
C TRP A 38 9.47 -4.44 -32.77
N ARG A 39 8.82 -5.24 -33.62
CA ARG A 39 7.39 -5.52 -33.48
C ARG A 39 7.09 -6.27 -32.18
N PHE A 40 7.95 -7.20 -31.77
CA PHE A 40 7.78 -7.93 -30.51
C PHE A 40 8.06 -7.05 -29.30
N ILE A 41 9.03 -6.14 -29.37
CA ILE A 41 9.33 -5.18 -28.28
C ILE A 41 8.17 -4.19 -28.10
N VAL A 42 7.62 -3.68 -29.21
CA VAL A 42 6.47 -2.77 -29.17
C VAL A 42 5.21 -3.49 -28.72
N LEU A 43 4.94 -4.70 -29.24
CA LEU A 43 3.80 -5.52 -28.79
C LEU A 43 3.93 -5.92 -27.32
N SER A 44 5.12 -6.29 -26.85
CA SER A 44 5.32 -6.62 -25.43
C SER A 44 5.13 -5.38 -24.59
N GLY A 45 5.72 -4.23 -24.94
CA GLY A 45 5.55 -2.97 -24.22
C GLY A 45 4.09 -2.52 -24.15
N ILE A 46 3.36 -2.58 -25.25
CA ILE A 46 1.92 -2.28 -25.31
C ILE A 46 1.13 -3.26 -24.44
N LEU A 47 1.46 -4.55 -24.46
CA LEU A 47 0.81 -5.56 -23.63
C LEU A 47 1.09 -5.33 -22.14
N THR A 48 2.34 -5.09 -21.72
CA THR A 48 2.67 -4.84 -20.31
C THR A 48 1.98 -3.58 -19.80
N ILE A 49 2.01 -2.50 -20.60
CA ILE A 49 1.32 -1.25 -20.27
C ILE A 49 -0.20 -1.49 -20.20
N SER A 50 -0.78 -2.24 -21.15
CA SER A 50 -2.21 -2.56 -21.14
C SER A 50 -2.61 -3.43 -19.96
N SER A 51 -1.77 -4.38 -19.53
CA SER A 51 -2.05 -5.21 -18.35
C SER A 51 -1.89 -4.44 -17.05
N ILE A 52 -0.91 -3.53 -16.93
CA ILE A 52 -0.81 -2.61 -15.78
C ILE A 52 -2.05 -1.71 -15.75
N PHE A 53 -2.47 -1.15 -16.89
CA PHE A 53 -3.71 -0.38 -16.97
C PHE A 53 -4.96 -1.24 -16.70
N PHE A 54 -4.98 -2.52 -17.04
CA PHE A 54 -6.12 -3.39 -16.75
C PHE A 54 -6.20 -3.76 -15.26
N ILE A 55 -5.06 -3.99 -14.61
CA ILE A 55 -4.97 -4.21 -13.15
C ILE A 55 -5.34 -2.91 -12.42
N VAL A 56 -4.75 -1.77 -12.79
CA VAL A 56 -5.08 -0.46 -12.23
C VAL A 56 -6.56 -0.14 -12.47
N ASN A 57 -7.11 -0.38 -13.66
CA ASN A 57 -8.52 -0.09 -13.97
C ASN A 57 -9.51 -1.08 -13.33
N GLN A 58 -9.13 -2.34 -13.07
CA GLN A 58 -9.92 -3.27 -12.26
C GLN A 58 -9.94 -2.86 -10.78
N VAL A 59 -8.85 -2.27 -10.28
CA VAL A 59 -8.77 -1.68 -8.93
C VAL A 59 -9.47 -0.31 -8.86
N PHE A 60 -9.56 0.44 -9.98
CA PHE A 60 -10.12 1.81 -10.03
C PHE A 60 -11.59 1.94 -10.44
N ILE A 61 -12.30 0.87 -10.80
CA ILE A 61 -13.78 0.87 -10.74
C ILE A 61 -14.18 0.55 -9.29
N VAL A 62 -13.69 1.37 -8.36
CA VAL A 62 -14.27 1.50 -7.03
C VAL A 62 -14.95 2.87 -7.01
N ASP A 63 -16.25 2.76 -6.83
CA ASP A 63 -17.28 3.75 -7.08
C ASP A 63 -17.05 5.06 -6.32
N LYS A 64 -17.61 6.16 -6.85
CA LYS A 64 -17.67 7.50 -6.21
C LYS A 64 -18.54 7.54 -4.93
N ASN A 65 -18.94 6.38 -4.43
CA ASN A 65 -19.45 6.11 -3.09
C ASN A 65 -18.41 5.25 -2.35
N ALA A 66 -17.18 5.76 -2.18
CA ALA A 66 -16.11 5.04 -1.51
C ALA A 66 -16.64 4.53 -0.16
N THR A 67 -16.86 3.22 -0.10
CA THR A 67 -17.27 2.55 1.12
C THR A 67 -16.16 2.84 2.13
N LYS A 68 -16.51 3.43 3.28
CA LYS A 68 -15.54 3.75 4.32
C LYS A 68 -14.67 2.51 4.55
N VAL A 69 -13.36 2.65 4.38
CA VAL A 69 -12.43 1.54 4.60
C VAL A 69 -12.56 1.11 6.05
N ASP A 70 -12.86 -0.17 6.26
CA ASP A 70 -12.90 -0.75 7.59
C ASP A 70 -11.49 -1.17 7.99
N PHE A 71 -10.86 -0.39 8.87
CA PHE A 71 -9.51 -0.64 9.37
C PHE A 71 -9.49 -1.64 10.54
N THR A 72 -10.66 -2.09 11.03
CA THR A 72 -10.73 -3.11 12.09
C THR A 72 -10.53 -4.52 11.53
N GLU A 73 -10.77 -4.74 10.23
CA GLU A 73 -10.51 -5.99 9.54
C GLU A 73 -9.28 -5.85 8.63
N PRO A 74 -8.07 -6.20 9.10
CA PRO A 74 -6.83 -5.93 8.39
C PRO A 74 -6.76 -6.71 7.09
N VAL A 75 -6.54 -6.01 5.97
CA VAL A 75 -6.21 -6.63 4.69
C VAL A 75 -4.69 -6.73 4.58
N PHE A 76 -4.17 -7.94 4.77
CA PHE A 76 -2.73 -8.22 4.71
C PHE A 76 -2.31 -8.84 3.38
N LEU A 77 -1.18 -8.37 2.84
CA LEU A 77 -0.52 -8.93 1.68
C LEU A 77 1.00 -8.86 1.85
N GLU A 78 1.72 -9.88 1.39
CA GLU A 78 3.17 -9.87 1.27
C GLU A 78 3.56 -10.01 -0.21
N GLU A 79 4.42 -9.10 -0.70
CA GLU A 79 5.05 -9.22 -2.02
C GLU A 79 6.55 -8.95 -1.91
N GLN A 80 7.37 -9.95 -2.25
CA GLN A 80 8.85 -9.82 -2.25
C GLN A 80 9.39 -9.27 -0.91
N GLY A 81 8.87 -9.80 0.19
CA GLY A 81 9.23 -9.39 1.54
C GLY A 81 8.70 -8.02 1.98
N LEU A 82 7.98 -7.27 1.15
CA LEU A 82 7.26 -6.07 1.58
C LEU A 82 5.89 -6.45 2.14
N PHE A 83 5.56 -5.90 3.30
CA PHE A 83 4.26 -6.06 3.94
C PHE A 83 3.36 -4.87 3.61
N TYR A 84 2.14 -5.22 3.18
CA TYR A 84 1.09 -4.26 2.88
C TYR A 84 -0.07 -4.45 3.84
N LEU A 85 -0.52 -3.36 4.46
CA LEU A 85 -1.75 -3.29 5.22
C LEU A 85 -2.71 -2.34 4.50
N HIS A 86 -3.85 -2.86 4.06
CA HIS A 86 -4.81 -2.12 3.21
C HIS A 86 -4.15 -1.48 1.97
N GLY A 87 -3.16 -2.17 1.38
CA GLY A 87 -2.43 -1.71 0.21
C GLY A 87 -1.34 -0.66 0.47
N VAL A 88 -1.08 -0.31 1.74
CA VAL A 88 -0.03 0.63 2.15
C VAL A 88 1.16 -0.12 2.73
N THR A 89 2.38 0.27 2.31
CA THR A 89 3.67 -0.24 2.83
C THR A 89 4.55 0.91 3.32
N LEU A 90 5.54 0.59 4.15
CA LEU A 90 6.59 1.55 4.51
C LEU A 90 7.31 2.09 3.28
N GLY A 91 7.72 3.36 3.35
CA GLY A 91 8.31 4.10 2.24
C GLY A 91 7.28 4.74 1.30
N ASP A 92 5.99 4.41 1.42
CA ASP A 92 4.95 5.09 0.63
C ASP A 92 4.90 6.59 0.97
N SER A 93 4.74 7.41 -0.08
CA SER A 93 4.55 8.85 0.07
C SER A 93 3.13 9.18 0.53
N PRO A 94 2.93 10.36 1.16
CA PRO A 94 1.60 10.85 1.49
C PRO A 94 0.62 10.83 0.31
N SER A 95 1.08 11.22 -0.88
CA SER A 95 0.25 11.24 -2.10
C SER A 95 -0.23 9.84 -2.50
N ARG A 96 0.64 8.82 -2.40
CA ARG A 96 0.30 7.43 -2.71
C ARG A 96 -0.69 6.85 -1.70
N ILE A 97 -0.53 7.20 -0.42
CA ILE A 97 -1.49 6.80 0.62
C ILE A 97 -2.87 7.42 0.38
N ILE A 98 -2.93 8.69 -0.01
CA ILE A 98 -4.20 9.36 -0.33
C ILE A 98 -4.88 8.72 -1.56
N GLU A 99 -4.09 8.31 -2.55
CA GLU A 99 -4.60 7.57 -3.71
C GLU A 99 -5.16 6.20 -3.31
N THR A 100 -4.51 5.52 -2.36
CA THR A 100 -4.85 4.17 -1.92
C THR A 100 -6.04 4.14 -0.94
N LEU A 101 -6.04 5.00 0.08
CA LEU A 101 -7.01 4.99 1.19
C LEU A 101 -8.07 6.08 1.10
N GLY A 102 -7.89 7.05 0.20
CA GLY A 102 -8.77 8.20 0.05
C GLY A 102 -8.42 9.38 0.97
N LYS A 103 -9.25 10.42 0.94
CA LYS A 103 -8.99 11.73 1.59
C LYS A 103 -9.65 11.92 2.96
N ASN A 104 -10.17 10.85 3.55
CA ASN A 104 -10.93 10.91 4.81
C ASN A 104 -10.00 10.78 6.03
N TYR A 105 -9.03 11.69 6.14
CA TYR A 105 -8.08 11.75 7.26
C TYR A 105 -8.00 13.16 7.83
N THR A 106 -7.61 13.24 9.10
CA THR A 106 -7.15 14.48 9.72
C THR A 106 -5.62 14.49 9.78
N THR A 107 -5.04 15.67 9.68
CA THR A 107 -3.59 15.86 9.85
C THR A 107 -3.28 16.36 11.24
N GLU A 108 -2.33 15.72 11.91
CA GLU A 108 -1.71 16.25 13.12
C GLU A 108 -0.25 16.61 12.80
N TYR A 109 0.17 17.80 13.24
CA TYR A 109 1.53 18.33 13.05
C TYR A 109 2.12 18.66 14.43
N PHE A 110 2.45 17.65 15.25
CA PHE A 110 2.97 17.89 16.60
C PHE A 110 3.95 16.79 17.05
N GLU A 111 4.94 17.20 17.87
CA GLU A 111 5.86 16.32 18.59
C GLU A 111 5.08 15.46 19.60
N ASP A 112 4.66 14.24 19.22
CA ASP A 112 4.20 13.20 20.15
C ASP A 112 5.34 12.30 20.64
N GLY A 113 6.59 12.72 20.39
CA GLY A 113 7.81 11.94 20.66
C GLY A 113 8.17 10.92 19.57
N SER A 114 7.38 10.80 18.49
CA SER A 114 7.67 9.89 17.36
C SER A 114 8.67 10.43 16.33
N ASN A 115 9.08 11.70 16.45
CA ASN A 115 9.86 12.45 15.45
C ASN A 115 9.20 12.54 14.05
N ALA A 116 7.89 12.28 13.93
CA ALA A 116 7.18 12.43 12.67
C ALA A 116 6.97 13.89 12.28
N ASP A 117 7.20 14.21 11.01
CA ASP A 117 6.94 15.53 10.43
C ASP A 117 5.47 15.72 10.05
N LEU A 118 4.77 14.61 9.82
CA LEU A 118 3.37 14.56 9.41
C LEU A 118 2.72 13.28 9.93
N ILE A 119 1.51 13.41 10.44
CA ILE A 119 0.67 12.28 10.85
C ILE A 119 -0.66 12.35 10.12
N PHE A 120 -1.06 11.24 9.48
CA PHE A 120 -2.45 11.05 9.03
C PHE A 120 -3.19 10.19 10.05
N ASP A 121 -4.34 10.68 10.50
CA ASP A 121 -5.27 9.97 11.39
C ASP A 121 -6.59 9.74 10.66
N TYR A 122 -6.95 8.47 10.47
CA TYR A 122 -8.22 8.05 9.89
C TYR A 122 -9.20 7.66 11.01
N GLU A 123 -9.79 8.69 11.62
CA GLU A 123 -10.85 8.58 12.64
C GLU A 123 -10.48 7.71 13.85
N GLY A 124 -9.21 7.67 14.25
CA GLY A 124 -8.72 6.91 15.39
C GLY A 124 -8.62 5.40 15.16
N HIS A 125 -8.79 4.93 13.92
CA HIS A 125 -8.65 3.50 13.58
C HIS A 125 -7.34 3.19 12.84
N LEU A 126 -6.78 4.17 12.14
CA LEU A 126 -5.50 4.05 11.46
C LEU A 126 -4.70 5.34 11.67
N ARG A 127 -3.45 5.19 12.11
CA ARG A 127 -2.46 6.27 12.19
C ARG A 127 -1.24 5.96 11.33
N LEU A 128 -0.77 6.97 10.60
CA LEU A 128 0.36 6.88 9.68
C LEU A 128 1.35 7.98 10.02
N TYR A 129 2.60 7.61 10.28
CA TYR A 129 3.67 8.50 10.71
C TYR A 129 4.70 8.64 9.61
N PHE A 130 4.92 9.87 9.17
CA PHE A 130 5.83 10.20 8.08
C PHE A 130 7.06 10.94 8.59
N ILE A 131 8.23 10.57 8.08
CA ILE A 131 9.51 11.26 8.31
C ILE A 131 10.14 11.49 6.94
N GLU A 132 10.52 12.72 6.63
CA GLU A 132 11.11 13.09 5.33
C GLU A 132 10.25 12.65 4.13
N GLU A 133 8.93 12.87 4.21
CA GLU A 133 7.93 12.50 3.19
C GLU A 133 7.76 10.99 2.93
N GLU A 134 8.33 10.12 3.76
CA GLU A 134 8.19 8.67 3.66
C GLU A 134 7.45 8.09 4.86
N LEU A 135 6.53 7.14 4.63
CA LEU A 135 5.89 6.40 5.70
C LEU A 135 6.91 5.56 6.48
N ARG A 136 7.02 5.80 7.79
CA ARG A 136 7.89 5.05 8.69
C ARG A 136 7.16 4.07 9.59
N THR A 137 5.95 4.44 10.02
CA THR A 137 5.13 3.61 10.91
C THR A 137 3.67 3.71 10.53
N LEU A 138 2.99 2.58 10.50
CA LEU A 138 1.54 2.45 10.36
C LEU A 138 1.00 1.73 11.60
N ILE A 139 -0.09 2.23 12.17
CA ILE A 139 -0.77 1.64 13.33
C ILE A 139 -2.25 1.48 13.03
N LEU A 140 -2.73 0.24 12.98
CA LEU A 140 -4.15 -0.10 13.03
C LEU A 140 -4.57 -0.27 14.49
N MET A 141 -5.65 0.38 14.88
CA MET A 141 -6.14 0.45 16.25
C MET A 141 -7.53 -0.19 16.35
N GLY A 142 -7.73 -1.02 17.38
CA GLY A 142 -9.01 -1.71 17.58
C GLY A 142 -9.25 -2.80 16.53
N VAL A 143 -8.20 -3.51 16.16
CA VAL A 143 -8.25 -4.61 15.19
C VAL A 143 -9.08 -5.77 15.73
N ASN A 144 -9.90 -6.37 14.88
CA ASN A 144 -10.63 -7.59 15.17
C ASN A 144 -9.65 -8.75 15.40
N GLU A 145 -9.69 -9.31 16.61
CA GLU A 145 -8.78 -10.37 17.03
C GLU A 145 -8.86 -11.63 16.17
N GLU A 146 -10.08 -12.09 15.85
CA GLU A 146 -10.29 -13.30 15.05
C GLU A 146 -9.68 -13.11 13.66
N ARG A 147 -9.84 -11.92 13.06
CA ARG A 147 -9.24 -11.60 11.77
C ARG A 147 -7.73 -11.56 11.81
N PHE A 148 -7.13 -10.94 12.83
CA PHE A 148 -5.68 -10.97 12.93
C PHE A 148 -5.14 -12.37 13.24
N ASP A 149 -5.87 -13.18 14.01
CA ASP A 149 -5.48 -14.55 14.31
C ASP A 149 -5.49 -15.43 13.05
N GLU A 150 -6.45 -15.22 12.14
CA GLU A 150 -6.43 -15.86 10.82
C GLU A 150 -5.17 -15.48 10.03
N VAL A 151 -4.82 -14.19 9.96
CA VAL A 151 -3.60 -13.71 9.28
C VAL A 151 -2.36 -14.35 9.90
N PHE A 152 -2.23 -14.29 11.22
CA PHE A 152 -1.08 -14.81 11.94
C PHE A 152 -0.96 -16.33 11.78
N THR A 153 -2.05 -17.09 11.91
CA THR A 153 -2.06 -18.55 11.83
C THR A 153 -1.69 -19.04 10.43
N HIS A 154 -2.20 -18.40 9.38
CA HIS A 154 -1.99 -18.85 8.00
C HIS A 154 -0.74 -18.28 7.32
N TYR A 155 -0.08 -17.28 7.91
CA TYR A 155 1.18 -16.77 7.39
C TYR A 155 2.29 -17.84 7.46
N ASN A 156 2.93 -18.12 6.33
CA ASN A 156 3.93 -19.19 6.21
C ASN A 156 5.38 -18.70 6.35
N GLY A 157 5.62 -17.39 6.39
CA GLY A 157 6.95 -16.82 6.59
C GLY A 157 7.37 -16.78 8.06
N THR A 158 8.40 -15.99 8.36
CA THR A 158 8.93 -15.86 9.71
C THR A 158 7.92 -15.17 10.63
N LYS A 159 7.43 -15.90 11.63
CA LYS A 159 6.55 -15.39 12.68
C LYS A 159 6.90 -15.98 14.04
N PHE A 160 6.70 -15.22 15.11
CA PHE A 160 6.95 -15.66 16.47
C PHE A 160 6.09 -14.89 17.46
N THR A 161 6.01 -15.42 18.67
CA THR A 161 5.29 -14.80 19.79
C THR A 161 6.29 -14.58 20.93
N ASN A 162 6.26 -13.39 21.54
CA ASN A 162 6.98 -13.07 22.77
C ASN A 162 5.98 -12.52 23.78
N ASP A 163 5.79 -13.23 24.89
CA ASP A 163 4.67 -13.04 25.81
C ASP A 163 3.32 -13.00 25.06
N ASP A 164 2.55 -11.92 25.21
CA ASP A 164 1.27 -11.71 24.54
C ASP A 164 1.40 -10.94 23.21
N THR A 165 2.63 -10.68 22.75
CA THR A 165 2.90 -9.94 21.52
C THR A 165 3.25 -10.89 20.37
N ARG A 166 2.56 -10.71 19.25
CA ARG A 166 2.74 -11.50 18.02
C ARG A 166 3.54 -10.70 16.99
N PHE A 167 4.43 -11.38 16.28
CA PHE A 167 5.31 -10.78 15.29
C PHE A 167 5.32 -11.57 14.00
N ILE A 168 5.25 -10.86 12.87
CA ILE A 168 5.46 -11.35 11.51
C ILE A 168 6.62 -10.53 10.94
N TYR A 169 7.67 -11.16 10.47
CA TYR A 169 8.93 -10.51 10.11
C TYR A 169 9.36 -10.85 8.69
N SER A 170 9.88 -9.85 7.99
CA SER A 170 10.55 -10.00 6.71
C SER A 170 12.02 -9.66 6.86
N SER A 171 12.88 -10.67 6.69
CA SER A 171 14.34 -10.48 6.68
C SER A 171 14.84 -9.78 5.41
N GLU A 172 14.04 -9.75 4.35
CA GLU A 172 14.43 -9.15 3.07
C GLU A 172 14.39 -7.62 3.12
N THR A 173 13.42 -7.08 3.84
CA THR A 173 13.11 -5.64 3.87
C THR A 173 13.22 -5.04 5.27
N SER A 174 13.54 -5.88 6.27
CA SER A 174 13.58 -5.53 7.68
C SER A 174 12.25 -4.94 8.19
N GLN A 175 11.13 -5.28 7.54
CA GLN A 175 9.81 -4.91 8.00
C GLN A 175 9.29 -5.91 9.04
N ILE A 176 8.54 -5.38 10.00
CA ILE A 176 7.88 -6.18 11.02
C ILE A 176 6.43 -5.73 11.15
N ILE A 177 5.52 -6.70 11.17
CA ILE A 177 4.20 -6.53 11.75
C ILE A 177 4.25 -6.98 13.19
N LYS A 178 3.93 -6.07 14.11
CA LYS A 178 3.81 -6.35 15.54
C LYS A 178 2.34 -6.23 15.92
N ALA A 179 1.82 -7.15 16.70
CA ALA A 179 0.47 -7.06 17.24
C ALA A 179 0.48 -7.27 18.76
N GLU A 180 -0.04 -6.29 19.50
CA GLU A 180 -0.09 -6.31 20.96
C GLU A 180 -1.43 -5.79 21.49
N TYR A 181 -1.82 -6.27 22.67
CA TYR A 181 -3.00 -5.76 23.36
C TYR A 181 -2.67 -4.49 24.13
N THR A 182 -3.51 -3.48 23.91
CA THR A 182 -3.51 -2.24 24.70
C THR A 182 -4.78 -2.20 25.57
N PRO A 183 -4.89 -1.25 26.52
CA PRO A 183 -6.15 -1.00 27.21
C PRO A 183 -7.34 -0.67 26.29
N TYR A 184 -7.09 -0.35 25.01
CA TYR A 184 -8.10 0.01 24.01
C TYR A 184 -8.34 -1.10 22.98
N GLY A 185 -7.76 -2.29 23.16
CA GLY A 185 -7.90 -3.43 22.26
C GLY A 185 -6.62 -3.81 21.54
N LEU A 186 -6.74 -4.68 20.53
CA LEU A 186 -5.61 -5.16 19.73
C LEU A 186 -5.13 -4.08 18.78
N TYR A 187 -3.85 -3.74 18.86
CA TYR A 187 -3.19 -2.81 17.95
C TYR A 187 -2.22 -3.58 17.06
N VAL A 188 -2.20 -3.26 15.78
CA VAL A 188 -1.32 -3.88 14.78
C VAL A 188 -0.47 -2.79 14.15
N TYR A 189 0.83 -2.96 14.25
CA TYR A 189 1.85 -2.02 13.80
C TYR A 189 2.55 -2.60 12.59
N LEU A 190 2.81 -1.78 11.58
CA LEU A 190 3.79 -2.04 10.53
C LEU A 190 4.90 -1.00 10.64
N MET A 191 6.13 -1.47 10.81
CA MET A 191 7.31 -0.63 11.06
C MET A 191 8.59 -1.34 10.59
N TYR A 192 9.69 -0.60 10.48
CA TYR A 192 11.00 -1.22 10.35
C TYR A 192 11.42 -1.80 11.70
N ILE A 193 12.15 -2.90 11.67
CA ILE A 193 12.76 -3.45 12.88
C ILE A 193 13.72 -2.42 13.48
N ASP A 194 13.58 -2.15 14.77
CA ASP A 194 14.55 -1.34 15.49
C ASP A 194 15.89 -2.11 15.54
N PRO A 195 17.05 -1.47 15.31
CA PRO A 195 18.36 -2.09 15.49
C PRO A 195 18.55 -2.83 16.85
N GLU A 196 17.84 -2.43 17.91
CA GLU A 196 17.87 -3.16 19.18
C GLU A 196 17.10 -4.49 19.14
N TYR A 197 16.04 -4.58 18.32
CA TYR A 197 15.31 -5.82 18.04
C TYR A 197 16.09 -6.77 17.13
N GLU A 198 16.90 -6.25 16.22
CA GLU A 198 17.78 -7.04 15.34
C GLU A 198 18.78 -7.89 16.14
N LYS A 199 19.35 -7.32 17.22
CA LYS A 199 20.21 -8.05 18.18
C LYS A 199 19.45 -9.14 18.94
N THR A 200 18.17 -8.90 19.24
CA THR A 200 17.30 -9.89 19.88
C THR A 200 17.00 -11.04 18.92
N GLN A 201 16.90 -10.78 17.61
CA GLN A 201 16.74 -11.81 16.59
C GLN A 201 18.02 -12.61 16.33
N GLU A 202 19.21 -11.97 16.31
CA GLU A 202 20.47 -12.72 16.28
C GLU A 202 20.57 -13.70 17.45
N PHE A 203 20.15 -13.28 18.64
CA PHE A 203 20.11 -14.12 19.83
C PHE A 203 19.11 -15.29 19.72
N LEU A 204 17.89 -15.05 19.22
CA LEU A 204 16.87 -16.09 19.03
C LEU A 204 17.23 -17.08 17.93
N ASN A 205 17.88 -16.63 16.85
CA ASN A 205 18.39 -17.50 15.77
C ASN A 205 19.57 -18.36 16.21
N GLN A 206 20.36 -17.91 17.20
CA GLN A 206 21.41 -18.72 17.82
C GLN A 206 20.86 -19.80 18.77
N LEU A 207 19.68 -19.60 19.35
CA LEU A 207 19.04 -20.56 20.27
C LEU A 207 18.32 -21.72 19.56
N ASN A 208 17.98 -21.54 18.28
CA ASN A 208 17.28 -22.54 17.45
C ASN A 208 18.23 -23.38 16.56
N ASN A 209 19.55 -23.23 16.70
CA ASN A 209 20.60 -24.06 16.09
C ASN A 209 21.35 -24.87 17.15
#